data_AF-A0A9D6WLB4-F1
#
_entry.id   AF-A0A9D6WLB4-F1
#
_cell.length_a   1.000
_cell.length_b   1.000
_cell.length_c   1.000
_cell.angle_alpha   90.00
_cell.angle_beta   90.00
_cell.angle_gamma   90.00
#
_symmetry.space_group_name_H-M   'P 1'
#
loop_
_entity.id
_entity.type
_entity.pdbx_description
1 polymer ?
#
loop_
_entity_poly.entity_id
_entity_poly.type
_entity_poly.pdbx_seq_one_letter_code
_entity_poly.pdbx_strand_id
1 'polypeptide(L)'
;MGLAEHTPIDSIRYAGSNGLRREFLEHVVGPQTPVIALGGGLELHAFHPLSVAQRKILFVQESQEYQSSNTDCFVAFDTLTYVPTARDYSLEYEVRGKPKNKDDVQRLFWEMSRHPTNLPYRIRSASALQCGPDQKTASHDASILLSPWGLTQLATDRGLDIYASHIREFGYQSGQTREITDFAGGLHFETLAALGYVESVDGLDPDEAGYRSRMQRAGFLAGVGVSHKILESLIHGDPMHHIISFSTFQDTISLLDKISGYNT
;
A
#
# COMPACT_ATOMS: atom_id res chain seq x y z
N MET A 1 -2.92 -9.75 -23.66
CA MET A 1 -3.90 -9.04 -24.49
C MET A 1 -4.72 -8.14 -23.57
N GLY A 2 -4.69 -6.82 -23.80
CA GLY A 2 -5.31 -5.81 -22.95
C GLY A 2 -6.81 -5.64 -23.27
N LEU A 3 -7.61 -5.28 -22.27
CA LEU A 3 -9.07 -5.05 -22.43
C LEU A 3 -9.38 -3.75 -23.20
N ALA A 4 -8.35 -2.96 -23.49
CA ALA A 4 -8.47 -1.64 -24.09
C ALA A 4 -8.85 -1.64 -25.58
N GLU A 5 -8.95 -2.79 -26.26
CA GLU A 5 -9.16 -2.79 -27.71
C GLU A 5 -10.63 -2.76 -28.17
N HIS A 6 -11.65 -3.08 -27.36
CA HIS A 6 -13.01 -3.21 -27.93
C HIS A 6 -14.23 -2.66 -27.18
N THR A 7 -14.12 -2.17 -25.94
CA THR A 7 -15.30 -1.57 -25.27
C THR A 7 -14.91 -0.36 -24.43
N PRO A 8 -15.46 0.84 -24.70
CA PRO A 8 -15.26 1.99 -23.82
C PRO A 8 -15.80 1.67 -22.42
N ILE A 9 -15.00 1.98 -21.40
CA ILE A 9 -15.38 1.84 -19.99
C ILE A 9 -16.20 3.06 -19.62
N ASP A 10 -17.50 2.87 -19.35
CA ASP A 10 -18.41 3.97 -18.99
C ASP A 10 -18.14 4.47 -17.57
N SER A 11 -17.78 3.56 -16.66
CA SER A 11 -17.41 3.93 -15.29
C SER A 11 -16.58 2.84 -14.61
N ILE A 12 -15.85 3.24 -13.56
CA ILE A 12 -15.14 2.33 -12.67
C ILE A 12 -15.84 2.29 -11.32
N ARG A 13 -16.34 1.11 -10.96
CA ARG A 13 -16.95 0.82 -9.66
C ARG A 13 -15.86 0.37 -8.70
N TYR A 14 -15.40 1.27 -7.84
CA TYR A 14 -14.40 0.97 -6.83
C TYR A 14 -15.05 0.33 -5.59
N ALA A 15 -14.83 -0.98 -5.43
CA ALA A 15 -15.30 -1.76 -4.28
C ALA A 15 -14.35 -1.59 -3.08
N GLY A 16 -14.30 -0.36 -2.56
CA GLY A 16 -13.53 -0.01 -1.38
C GLY A 16 -13.84 1.41 -0.90
N SER A 17 -13.22 1.79 0.22
CA SER A 17 -13.46 3.09 0.88
C SER A 17 -12.20 3.93 1.07
N ASN A 18 -11.03 3.44 0.62
CA ASN A 18 -9.79 4.17 0.77
C ASN A 18 -9.74 5.35 -0.22
N GLY A 19 -9.71 6.58 0.32
CA GLY A 19 -9.70 7.80 -0.49
C GLY A 19 -8.51 7.90 -1.44
N LEU A 20 -7.30 7.56 -0.98
CA LEU A 20 -6.08 7.60 -1.82
C LEU A 20 -6.16 6.64 -3.01
N ARG A 21 -6.74 5.45 -2.82
CA ARG A 21 -6.94 4.49 -3.91
C ARG A 21 -7.94 5.00 -4.94
N ARG A 22 -9.00 5.68 -4.48
CA ARG A 22 -9.98 6.31 -5.36
C ARG A 22 -9.37 7.47 -6.13
N GLU A 23 -8.70 8.40 -5.45
CA GLU A 23 -8.01 9.55 -6.06
C GLU A 23 -6.96 9.09 -7.09
N PHE A 24 -6.20 8.04 -6.76
CA PHE A 24 -5.25 7.46 -7.70
C PHE A 24 -5.95 6.86 -8.93
N LEU A 25 -7.07 6.15 -8.75
CA LEU A 25 -7.85 5.65 -9.89
C LEU A 25 -8.36 6.79 -10.76
N GLU A 26 -8.93 7.84 -10.17
CA GLU A 26 -9.41 9.05 -10.87
C GLU A 26 -8.29 9.71 -11.68
N HIS A 27 -7.09 9.80 -11.10
CA HIS A 27 -5.88 10.30 -11.78
C HIS A 27 -5.47 9.42 -12.97
N VAL A 28 -5.57 8.10 -12.82
CA VAL A 28 -5.16 7.14 -13.86
C VAL A 28 -6.12 7.15 -15.03
N VAL A 29 -7.43 7.03 -14.80
CA VAL A 29 -8.41 6.89 -15.88
C VAL A 29 -8.90 8.21 -16.45
N GLY A 30 -8.64 9.31 -15.74
CA GLY A 30 -8.93 10.65 -16.19
C GLY A 30 -10.40 11.05 -16.07
N PRO A 31 -10.74 12.30 -16.42
CA PRO A 31 -12.04 12.90 -16.11
C PRO A 31 -13.22 12.32 -16.91
N GLN A 32 -12.93 11.56 -17.99
CA GLN A 32 -13.97 11.00 -18.86
C GLN A 32 -14.55 9.69 -18.32
N THR A 33 -13.86 9.02 -17.40
CA THR A 33 -14.30 7.76 -16.80
C THR A 33 -14.54 7.97 -15.31
N PRO A 34 -15.79 8.19 -14.87
CA PRO A 34 -16.10 8.41 -13.46
C PRO A 34 -15.70 7.20 -12.60
N VAL A 35 -15.05 7.45 -11.46
CA VAL A 35 -14.75 6.44 -10.44
C VAL A 35 -15.75 6.59 -9.30
N ILE A 36 -16.51 5.53 -9.04
CA ILE A 36 -17.63 5.54 -8.09
C ILE A 36 -17.32 4.53 -6.99
N ALA A 37 -17.11 5.04 -5.78
CA ALA A 37 -16.82 4.21 -4.60
C ALA A 37 -18.12 3.63 -4.03
N LEU A 38 -18.20 2.31 -3.92
CA LEU A 38 -19.40 1.59 -3.47
C LEU A 38 -19.22 0.88 -2.11
N GLY A 39 -18.01 0.93 -1.54
CA GLY A 39 -17.67 0.13 -0.37
C GLY A 39 -17.46 -1.35 -0.73
N GLY A 40 -16.67 -2.07 0.07
CA GLY A 40 -16.30 -3.46 -0.21
C GLY A 40 -16.98 -4.52 0.69
N GLY A 41 -17.92 -4.11 1.53
CA GLY A 41 -18.48 -4.98 2.57
C GLY A 41 -17.52 -5.26 3.74
N LEU A 42 -17.82 -6.27 4.55
CA LEU A 42 -16.99 -6.68 5.68
C LEU A 42 -15.74 -7.42 5.22
N GLU A 43 -14.57 -7.00 5.72
CA GLU A 43 -13.31 -7.68 5.48
C GLU A 43 -13.15 -8.85 6.45
N LEU A 44 -12.79 -10.02 5.91
CA LEU A 44 -12.47 -11.18 6.73
C LEU A 44 -10.94 -11.24 6.88
N HIS A 45 -10.45 -10.83 8.05
CA HIS A 45 -9.02 -10.62 8.33
C HIS A 45 -8.11 -11.87 8.26
N ALA A 46 -8.67 -13.07 8.06
CA ALA A 46 -7.93 -14.33 7.96
C ALA A 46 -7.70 -14.82 6.52
N PHE A 47 -8.17 -14.08 5.51
CA PHE A 47 -8.11 -14.52 4.11
C PHE A 47 -6.93 -13.91 3.36
N HIS A 48 -6.44 -14.65 2.36
CA HIS A 48 -5.44 -14.16 1.42
C HIS A 48 -5.94 -12.86 0.75
N PRO A 49 -5.09 -11.82 0.58
CA PRO A 49 -5.55 -10.49 0.15
C PRO A 49 -6.23 -10.51 -1.22
N LEU A 50 -5.82 -11.43 -2.10
CA LEU A 50 -6.48 -11.61 -3.39
C LEU A 50 -7.93 -12.09 -3.24
N SER A 51 -8.18 -13.03 -2.33
CA SER A 51 -9.53 -13.54 -2.06
C SER A 51 -10.41 -12.45 -1.46
N VAL A 52 -9.83 -11.56 -0.62
CA VAL A 52 -10.54 -10.39 -0.09
C VAL A 52 -10.91 -9.44 -1.22
N ALA A 53 -9.97 -9.08 -2.11
CA ALA A 53 -10.24 -8.21 -3.25
C ALA A 53 -11.34 -8.77 -4.16
N GLN A 54 -11.32 -10.07 -4.49
CA GLN A 54 -12.37 -10.70 -5.29
C GLN A 54 -13.74 -10.68 -4.59
N ARG A 55 -13.77 -10.95 -3.27
CA ARG A 55 -15.02 -10.91 -2.49
C ARG A 55 -15.60 -9.51 -2.40
N LYS A 56 -14.78 -8.47 -2.33
CA LYS A 56 -15.24 -7.06 -2.38
C LYS A 56 -16.00 -6.78 -3.68
N ILE A 57 -15.51 -7.27 -4.81
CA ILE A 57 -16.20 -7.15 -6.11
C ILE A 57 -17.54 -7.91 -6.08
N LEU A 58 -17.52 -9.17 -5.66
CA LEU A 58 -18.74 -9.99 -5.59
C LEU A 58 -19.80 -9.35 -4.69
N PHE A 59 -19.41 -8.84 -3.52
CA PHE A 59 -20.31 -8.14 -2.61
C PHE A 59 -21.02 -6.96 -3.28
N VAL A 60 -20.28 -6.13 -4.02
CA VAL A 60 -20.86 -4.99 -4.74
C VAL A 60 -21.80 -5.46 -5.84
N GLN A 61 -21.44 -6.51 -6.60
CA GLN A 61 -22.27 -7.06 -7.67
C GLN A 61 -23.56 -7.71 -7.15
N GLU A 62 -23.52 -8.33 -5.98
CA GLU A 62 -24.67 -8.98 -5.34
C GLU A 62 -25.57 -7.98 -4.59
N SER A 63 -25.07 -6.77 -4.28
CA SER A 63 -25.86 -5.74 -3.62
C SER A 63 -27.00 -5.25 -4.54
N GLN A 64 -28.24 -5.50 -4.12
CA GLN A 64 -29.48 -5.31 -4.92
C GLN A 64 -29.73 -3.86 -5.38
N GLU A 65 -28.92 -2.89 -4.96
CA GLU A 65 -29.05 -1.48 -5.33
C GLU A 65 -28.45 -1.15 -6.70
N TYR A 66 -27.76 -2.10 -7.37
CA TYR A 66 -27.07 -1.81 -8.62
C TYR A 66 -27.56 -2.66 -9.81
N GLN A 67 -28.19 -2.00 -10.77
CA GLN A 67 -28.33 -2.51 -12.14
C GLN A 67 -27.05 -2.14 -12.91
N SER A 68 -26.07 -3.05 -12.94
CA SER A 68 -24.83 -2.83 -13.69
C SER A 68 -25.10 -2.78 -15.19
N SER A 69 -24.52 -1.79 -15.90
CA SER A 69 -24.41 -1.90 -17.36
C SER A 69 -23.33 -2.92 -17.72
N ASN A 70 -23.38 -3.48 -18.94
CA ASN A 70 -22.32 -4.37 -19.45
C ASN A 70 -20.97 -3.67 -19.67
N THR A 71 -20.91 -2.34 -19.48
CA THR A 71 -19.77 -1.45 -19.73
C THR A 71 -19.11 -0.96 -18.44
N ASP A 72 -19.65 -1.32 -17.28
CA ASP A 72 -19.05 -1.02 -15.98
C ASP A 72 -17.90 -1.98 -15.66
N CYS A 73 -16.80 -1.43 -15.14
CA CYS A 73 -15.67 -2.19 -14.61
C CYS A 73 -15.63 -2.11 -13.08
N PHE A 74 -15.65 -3.25 -12.39
CA PHE A 74 -15.50 -3.32 -10.94
C PHE A 74 -14.04 -3.54 -10.58
N VAL A 75 -13.52 -2.76 -9.64
CA VAL A 75 -12.15 -2.89 -9.17
C VAL A 75 -12.09 -2.91 -7.66
N ALA A 76 -11.25 -3.77 -7.11
CA ALA A 76 -11.02 -3.87 -5.66
C ALA A 76 -9.55 -4.05 -5.37
N PHE A 77 -9.15 -3.57 -4.19
CA PHE A 77 -7.79 -3.64 -3.70
C PHE A 77 -7.76 -4.08 -2.24
N ASP A 78 -6.73 -4.83 -1.90
CA ASP A 78 -6.46 -5.26 -0.54
C ASP A 78 -4.95 -5.25 -0.27
N THR A 79 -4.56 -4.84 0.93
CA THR A 79 -3.15 -4.81 1.32
C THR A 79 -3.00 -5.35 2.72
N LEU A 80 -2.11 -6.31 2.89
CA LEU A 80 -1.75 -6.87 4.18
C LEU A 80 -0.28 -6.59 4.47
N THR A 81 0.01 -6.34 5.74
CA THR A 81 1.38 -6.21 6.24
C THR A 81 1.70 -7.44 7.09
N TYR A 82 2.81 -8.09 6.77
CA TYR A 82 3.32 -9.27 7.43
C TYR A 82 4.57 -8.88 8.20
N VAL A 83 4.61 -9.19 9.48
CA VAL A 83 5.77 -8.90 10.34
C VAL A 83 6.37 -10.22 10.82
N PRO A 84 7.70 -10.38 10.80
CA PRO A 84 8.34 -11.56 11.37
C PRO A 84 8.05 -11.66 12.87
N THR A 85 7.63 -12.84 13.30
CA THR A 85 7.38 -13.18 14.70
C THR A 85 8.09 -14.49 15.03
N ALA A 86 8.78 -14.53 16.16
CA ALA A 86 9.36 -15.77 16.69
C ALA A 86 8.30 -16.49 17.53
N ARG A 87 7.84 -17.66 17.08
CA ARG A 87 6.99 -18.58 17.85
C ARG A 87 7.63 -19.96 17.85
N ASP A 88 7.69 -20.61 19.02
CA ASP A 88 8.03 -22.03 19.15
C ASP A 88 9.24 -22.53 18.32
N TYR A 89 10.33 -21.75 18.28
CA TYR A 89 11.57 -22.04 17.54
C TYR A 89 11.45 -22.06 16.01
N SER A 90 10.30 -21.68 15.44
CA SER A 90 10.11 -21.44 14.01
C SER A 90 10.03 -19.94 13.70
N LEU A 91 10.46 -19.58 12.50
CA LEU A 91 10.23 -18.25 11.96
C LEU A 91 8.86 -18.23 11.27
N GLU A 92 7.94 -17.41 11.78
CA GLU A 92 6.62 -17.21 11.18
C GLU A 92 6.41 -15.74 10.81
N TYR A 93 5.55 -15.50 9.82
CA TYR A 93 5.10 -14.16 9.46
C TYR A 93 3.65 -13.99 9.90
N GLU A 94 3.41 -13.05 10.81
CA GLU A 94 2.06 -12.72 11.28
C GLU A 94 1.49 -11.54 10.49
N VAL A 95 0.22 -11.66 10.08
CA VAL A 95 -0.52 -10.53 9.50
C VAL A 95 -0.83 -9.53 10.60
N ARG A 96 -0.39 -8.28 10.45
CA ARG A 96 -0.69 -7.19 11.37
C ARG A 96 -1.76 -6.28 10.78
N GLY A 97 -2.86 -6.12 11.51
CA GLY A 97 -3.89 -5.11 11.23
C GLY A 97 -3.51 -3.74 11.78
N LYS A 98 -4.46 -2.80 11.75
CA LYS A 98 -4.30 -1.49 12.39
C LYS A 98 -4.21 -1.65 13.92
N PRO A 99 -3.21 -1.06 14.58
CA PRO A 99 -3.05 -1.13 16.03
C PRO A 99 -4.13 -0.29 16.71
N LYS A 100 -4.50 -0.62 17.96
CA LYS A 100 -5.56 0.11 18.68
C LYS A 100 -5.05 1.40 19.32
N ASN A 101 -3.77 1.44 19.65
CA ASN A 101 -3.12 2.54 20.33
C ASN A 101 -1.62 2.55 20.02
N LYS A 102 -0.93 3.58 20.54
CA LYS A 102 0.51 3.77 20.38
C LYS A 102 1.33 2.64 21.03
N ASP A 103 0.89 2.11 22.17
CA ASP A 103 1.61 1.06 22.92
C ASP A 103 1.68 -0.25 22.12
N ASP A 104 0.62 -0.59 21.38
CA ASP A 104 0.62 -1.74 20.47
C ASP A 104 1.72 -1.63 19.41
N VAL A 105 1.96 -0.41 18.90
CA VAL A 105 3.00 -0.13 17.89
C VAL A 105 4.39 -0.18 18.52
N GLN A 106 4.55 0.40 19.70
CA GLN A 106 5.83 0.35 20.43
C GLN A 106 6.25 -1.08 20.70
N ARG A 107 5.30 -1.91 21.18
CA ARG A 107 5.54 -3.33 21.44
C ARG A 107 5.96 -4.05 20.16
N LEU A 108 5.33 -3.76 19.02
CA LEU A 108 5.73 -4.34 17.73
C LEU A 108 7.19 -4.00 17.39
N PHE A 109 7.59 -2.72 17.48
CA PHE A 109 8.97 -2.33 17.20
C PHE A 109 9.97 -2.95 18.19
N TRP A 110 9.59 -3.06 19.46
CA TRP A 110 10.38 -3.76 20.46
C TRP A 110 10.55 -5.25 20.13
N GLU A 111 9.49 -5.93 19.72
CA GLU A 111 9.53 -7.34 19.28
C GLU A 111 10.44 -7.51 18.07
N MET A 112 10.30 -6.64 17.06
CA MET A 112 11.15 -6.65 15.86
C MET A 112 12.63 -6.40 16.21
N SER A 113 12.92 -5.45 17.11
CA SER A 113 14.29 -5.13 17.54
C SER A 113 15.00 -6.28 18.25
N ARG A 114 14.23 -7.21 18.84
CA ARG A 114 14.74 -8.38 19.57
C ARG A 114 14.74 -9.65 18.73
N HIS A 115 14.29 -9.58 17.48
CA HIS A 115 14.28 -10.74 16.62
C HIS A 115 15.73 -11.17 16.30
N PRO A 116 16.08 -12.47 16.48
CA PRO A 116 17.48 -12.93 16.41
C PRO A 116 18.12 -12.79 15.02
N THR A 117 17.33 -12.62 13.96
CA THR A 117 17.77 -12.69 12.56
C THR A 117 17.49 -11.44 11.73
N ASN A 118 17.17 -10.29 12.37
CA ASN A 118 16.79 -9.01 11.73
C ASN A 118 16.11 -9.20 10.36
N LEU A 119 14.84 -9.59 10.39
CA LEU A 119 14.12 -9.97 9.17
C LEU A 119 13.26 -8.83 8.64
N PRO A 120 13.07 -8.75 7.31
CA PRO A 120 12.23 -7.72 6.73
C PRO A 120 10.76 -7.97 7.08
N TYR A 121 10.00 -6.89 7.29
CA TYR A 121 8.55 -6.98 7.17
C TYR A 121 8.16 -6.99 5.69
N ARG A 122 6.97 -7.48 5.37
CA ARG A 122 6.50 -7.59 3.98
C ARG A 122 5.16 -6.90 3.82
N ILE A 123 4.99 -6.21 2.71
CA ILE A 123 3.71 -5.67 2.27
C ILE A 123 3.27 -6.50 1.08
N ARG A 124 2.07 -7.08 1.15
CA ARG A 124 1.43 -7.76 0.03
C ARG A 124 0.19 -6.99 -0.36
N SER A 125 0.18 -6.47 -1.58
CA SER A 125 -0.97 -5.81 -2.16
C SER A 125 -1.54 -6.67 -3.27
N ALA A 126 -2.85 -6.84 -3.26
CA ALA A 126 -3.60 -7.57 -4.26
C ALA A 126 -4.67 -6.67 -4.88
N SER A 127 -4.94 -6.91 -6.15
CA SER A 127 -5.89 -6.16 -6.94
C SER A 127 -6.73 -7.13 -7.77
N ALA A 128 -8.03 -6.86 -7.87
CA ALA A 128 -8.95 -7.59 -8.72
C ALA A 128 -9.71 -6.60 -9.61
N LEU A 129 -10.02 -7.02 -10.84
CA LEU A 129 -10.78 -6.29 -11.83
C LEU A 129 -11.79 -7.24 -12.49
N GLN A 130 -13.01 -6.77 -12.68
CA GLN A 130 -14.06 -7.45 -13.44
C GLN A 130 -14.70 -6.46 -14.41
N CYS A 131 -14.60 -6.71 -15.71
CA CYS A 131 -15.26 -5.91 -16.75
C CYS A 131 -16.08 -6.85 -17.64
N GLY A 132 -17.41 -6.77 -17.57
CA GLY A 132 -18.28 -7.75 -18.23
C GLY A 132 -17.91 -9.18 -17.84
N PRO A 133 -17.63 -10.11 -18.78
CA PRO A 133 -17.20 -11.48 -18.48
C PRO A 133 -15.72 -11.59 -18.07
N ASP A 134 -14.90 -10.57 -18.33
CA ASP A 134 -13.46 -10.67 -18.15
C ASP A 134 -13.05 -10.38 -16.70
N GLN A 135 -12.35 -11.34 -16.09
CA GLN A 135 -11.79 -11.21 -14.76
C GLN A 135 -10.26 -11.16 -14.81
N LYS A 136 -9.67 -10.21 -14.09
CA LYS A 136 -8.21 -10.12 -13.91
C LYS A 136 -7.85 -9.94 -12.45
N THR A 137 -6.75 -10.57 -12.06
CA THR A 137 -6.21 -10.50 -10.71
C THR A 137 -4.71 -10.32 -10.76
N ALA A 138 -4.16 -9.61 -9.77
CA ALA A 138 -2.73 -9.45 -9.62
C ALA A 138 -2.36 -9.26 -8.16
N SER A 139 -1.17 -9.74 -7.79
CA SER A 139 -0.58 -9.50 -6.48
C SER A 139 0.88 -9.07 -6.63
N HIS A 140 1.33 -8.27 -5.68
CA HIS A 140 2.69 -7.81 -5.56
C HIS A 140 3.12 -7.78 -4.10
N ASP A 141 4.38 -8.16 -3.91
CA ASP A 141 5.02 -8.13 -2.61
C ASP A 141 6.17 -7.11 -2.64
N ALA A 142 6.41 -6.47 -1.51
CA ALA A 142 7.63 -5.73 -1.21
C ALA A 142 8.16 -6.21 0.15
N SER A 143 9.46 -6.47 0.23
CA SER A 143 10.15 -6.78 1.49
C SER A 143 10.94 -5.56 1.94
N ILE A 144 10.75 -5.11 3.18
CA ILE A 144 11.39 -3.90 3.70
C ILE A 144 12.15 -4.28 4.96
N LEU A 145 13.46 -4.14 4.92
CA LEU A 145 14.33 -4.36 6.06
C LEU A 145 14.50 -3.03 6.79
N LEU A 146 14.28 -3.05 8.11
CA LEU A 146 14.54 -1.91 8.97
C LEU A 146 15.90 -2.08 9.65
N SER A 147 16.63 -0.97 9.80
CA SER A 147 17.91 -0.99 10.48
C SER A 147 17.74 -1.35 11.96
N PRO A 148 18.64 -2.16 12.56
CA PRO A 148 18.58 -2.49 13.98
C PRO A 148 18.60 -1.25 14.89
N TRP A 149 19.36 -0.23 14.51
CA TRP A 149 19.39 1.04 15.22
C TRP A 149 18.05 1.78 15.14
N GLY A 150 17.43 1.87 13.96
CA GLY A 150 16.11 2.48 13.79
C GLY A 150 15.03 1.76 14.60
N LEU A 151 15.01 0.43 14.58
CA LEU A 151 14.12 -0.38 15.40
C LEU A 151 14.31 -0.11 16.91
N THR A 152 15.55 0.03 17.36
CA THR A 152 15.87 0.36 18.75
C THR A 152 15.34 1.74 19.13
N GLN A 153 15.47 2.75 18.24
CA GLN A 153 14.91 4.08 18.47
C GLN A 153 13.38 4.04 18.56
N LEU A 154 12.74 3.38 17.60
CA LEU A 154 11.27 3.26 17.51
C LEU A 154 10.65 2.51 18.71
N ALA A 155 11.42 1.66 19.38
CA ALA A 155 10.99 0.97 20.60
C ALA A 155 10.99 1.88 21.85
N THR A 156 11.56 3.09 21.79
CA THR A 156 11.57 4.05 22.91
C THR A 156 10.40 5.03 22.82
N ASP A 157 9.93 5.57 23.95
CA ASP A 157 8.84 6.56 23.97
C ASP A 157 9.18 7.77 23.10
N ARG A 158 10.40 8.30 23.27
CA ARG A 158 10.91 9.45 22.53
C ARG A 158 10.99 9.19 21.03
N GLY A 159 11.56 8.05 20.62
CA GLY A 159 11.69 7.72 19.20
C GLY A 159 10.32 7.51 18.55
N LEU A 160 9.38 6.89 19.27
CA LEU A 160 8.02 6.69 18.79
C LEU A 160 7.23 8.02 18.69
N ASP A 161 7.44 8.97 19.59
CA ASP A 161 6.85 10.31 19.49
C ASP A 161 7.38 11.09 18.28
N ILE A 162 8.69 11.02 18.03
CA ILE A 162 9.31 11.61 16.82
C ILE A 162 8.74 10.95 15.57
N TYR A 163 8.59 9.64 15.56
CA TYR A 163 8.00 8.92 14.44
C TYR A 163 6.54 9.35 14.18
N ALA A 164 5.71 9.41 15.23
CA ALA A 164 4.32 9.84 15.14
C ALA A 164 4.18 11.32 14.74
N SER A 165 5.12 12.19 15.13
CA SER A 165 5.12 13.59 14.69
C SER A 165 5.36 13.71 13.18
N HIS A 166 6.29 12.93 12.63
CA HIS A 166 6.56 12.93 11.19
C HIS A 166 5.37 12.40 10.40
N ILE A 167 4.69 11.35 10.88
CA ILE A 167 3.45 10.85 10.24
C ILE A 167 2.40 11.97 10.14
N ARG A 168 2.20 12.73 11.23
CA ARG A 168 1.27 13.85 11.25
C ARG A 168 1.69 14.96 10.28
N GLU A 169 2.98 15.27 10.22
CA GLU A 169 3.52 16.28 9.29
C GLU A 169 3.28 15.90 7.82
N PHE A 170 3.54 14.64 7.44
CA PHE A 170 3.19 14.11 6.12
C PHE A 170 1.68 14.18 5.84
N GLY A 171 0.86 13.85 6.84
CA GLY A 171 -0.58 14.03 6.76
C GLY A 171 -0.96 15.49 6.44
N TYR A 172 -0.46 16.44 7.22
CA TYR A 172 -0.75 17.87 7.02
C TYR A 172 -0.36 18.38 5.63
N GLN A 173 0.81 17.97 5.12
CA GLN A 173 1.26 18.34 3.78
C GLN A 173 0.31 17.82 2.68
N SER A 174 -0.30 16.65 2.90
CA SER A 174 -1.30 16.06 1.99
C SER A 174 -2.75 16.48 2.29
N GLY A 175 -2.96 17.41 3.24
CA GLY A 175 -4.30 17.85 3.65
C GLY A 175 -5.11 16.78 4.40
N GLN A 176 -4.47 15.73 4.92
CA GLN A 176 -5.10 14.61 5.60
C GLN A 176 -4.63 14.51 7.06
N THR A 177 -5.52 14.29 8.01
CA THR A 177 -5.10 13.90 9.36
C THR A 177 -4.74 12.42 9.33
N ARG A 178 -3.48 12.09 9.63
CA ARG A 178 -3.02 10.69 9.75
C ARG A 178 -2.36 10.46 11.10
N GLU A 179 -2.70 9.35 11.72
CA GLU A 179 -2.10 8.87 12.95
C GLU A 179 -1.36 7.56 12.72
N ILE A 180 -0.45 7.22 13.62
CA ILE A 180 0.29 5.95 13.55
C ILE A 180 -0.65 4.73 13.54
N THR A 181 -1.82 4.84 14.17
CA THR A 181 -2.84 3.80 14.21
C THR A 181 -3.61 3.61 12.92
N ASP A 182 -3.45 4.50 11.94
CA ASP A 182 -4.11 4.37 10.64
C ASP A 182 -3.43 3.34 9.73
N PHE A 183 -2.21 2.91 10.07
CA PHE A 183 -1.39 2.02 9.27
C PHE A 183 -1.33 0.61 9.87
N ALA A 184 -1.28 -0.40 9.01
CA ALA A 184 -1.13 -1.79 9.43
C ALA A 184 0.19 -1.96 10.22
N GLY A 185 0.12 -2.51 11.43
CA GLY A 185 1.24 -2.57 12.38
C GLY A 185 1.79 -1.22 12.84
N GLY A 186 1.17 -0.10 12.47
CA GLY A 186 1.77 1.22 12.64
C GLY A 186 2.98 1.47 11.74
N LEU A 187 3.13 0.69 10.67
CA LEU A 187 4.26 0.77 9.74
C LEU A 187 3.93 1.69 8.55
N HIS A 188 4.28 2.97 8.66
CA HIS A 188 4.26 3.93 7.57
C HIS A 188 5.62 3.98 6.87
N PHE A 189 5.70 3.40 5.67
CA PHE A 189 6.93 3.21 4.91
C PHE A 189 7.65 4.53 4.63
N GLU A 190 6.92 5.54 4.20
CA GLU A 190 7.43 6.85 3.80
C GLU A 190 8.12 7.55 4.97
N THR A 191 7.54 7.48 6.17
CA THR A 191 8.19 8.02 7.37
C THR A 191 9.40 7.19 7.80
N LEU A 192 9.32 5.86 7.72
CA LEU A 192 10.47 4.99 8.05
C LEU A 192 11.67 5.29 7.13
N ALA A 193 11.40 5.47 5.84
CA ALA A 193 12.40 5.81 4.84
C ALA A 193 12.96 7.23 5.07
N ALA A 194 12.10 8.22 5.35
CA ALA A 194 12.52 9.60 5.64
C ALA A 194 13.38 9.70 6.91
N LEU A 195 13.12 8.88 7.92
CA LEU A 195 13.96 8.84 9.13
C LEU A 195 15.27 8.07 8.93
N GLY A 196 15.53 7.54 7.73
CA GLY A 196 16.71 6.73 7.45
C GLY A 196 16.67 5.37 8.17
N TYR A 197 15.48 4.88 8.52
CA TYR A 197 15.32 3.61 9.23
C TYR A 197 15.17 2.41 8.29
N VAL A 198 14.96 2.63 6.98
CA VAL A 198 14.94 1.57 5.98
C VAL A 198 16.37 1.24 5.55
N GLU A 199 16.78 0.00 5.78
CA GLU A 199 18.10 -0.52 5.43
C GLU A 199 18.12 -1.04 4.00
N SER A 200 17.15 -1.88 3.62
CA SER A 200 17.03 -2.40 2.25
C SER A 200 15.57 -2.60 1.82
N VAL A 201 15.35 -2.58 0.51
CA VAL A 201 14.04 -2.89 -0.09
C VAL A 201 14.21 -3.96 -1.16
N ASP A 202 13.46 -5.05 -1.02
CA ASP A 202 13.60 -6.27 -1.83
C ASP A 202 15.05 -6.81 -1.86
N GLY A 203 15.80 -6.58 -0.78
CA GLY A 203 17.20 -7.00 -0.65
C GLY A 203 18.20 -6.12 -1.40
N LEU A 204 17.80 -4.95 -1.91
CA LEU A 204 18.72 -3.95 -2.43
C LEU A 204 19.08 -2.91 -1.38
N ASP A 205 20.38 -2.67 -1.23
CA ASP A 205 20.96 -1.63 -0.39
C ASP A 205 20.90 -0.24 -1.07
N PRO A 206 21.02 0.87 -0.32
CA PRO A 206 20.80 2.23 -0.85
C PRO A 206 21.73 2.66 -1.99
N ASP A 207 22.94 2.10 -2.05
CA ASP A 207 23.96 2.38 -3.06
C ASP A 207 23.82 1.49 -4.31
N GLU A 208 22.93 0.50 -4.29
CA GLU A 208 22.73 -0.41 -5.41
C GLU A 208 21.90 0.21 -6.54
N ALA A 209 22.28 -0.12 -7.78
CA ALA A 209 21.56 0.30 -8.97
C ALA A 209 20.10 -0.19 -8.93
N GLY A 210 19.16 0.74 -9.07
CA GLY A 210 17.73 0.43 -9.06
C GLY A 210 17.07 0.49 -7.67
N TYR A 211 17.83 0.75 -6.59
CA TYR A 211 17.27 0.97 -5.25
C TYR A 211 16.15 2.02 -5.25
N ARG A 212 16.37 3.17 -5.91
CA ARG A 212 15.35 4.24 -6.04
C ARG A 212 14.05 3.74 -6.65
N SER A 213 14.12 2.91 -7.69
CA SER A 213 12.93 2.32 -8.33
C SER A 213 12.21 1.34 -7.40
N ARG A 214 12.96 0.55 -6.61
CA ARG A 214 12.38 -0.34 -5.58
C ARG A 214 11.72 0.42 -4.45
N MET A 215 12.36 1.48 -3.96
CA MET A 215 11.78 2.39 -2.96
C MET A 215 10.46 2.98 -3.43
N GLN A 216 10.42 3.47 -4.68
CA GLN A 216 9.21 4.00 -5.29
C GLN A 216 8.12 2.93 -5.38
N ARG A 217 8.46 1.71 -5.81
CA ARG A 217 7.48 0.63 -5.88
C ARG A 217 6.97 0.23 -4.49
N ALA A 218 7.85 0.13 -3.49
CA ALA A 218 7.47 -0.24 -2.13
C ALA A 218 6.54 0.80 -1.50
N GLY A 219 6.85 2.10 -1.63
CA GLY A 219 5.95 3.16 -1.18
C GLY A 219 4.60 3.11 -1.89
N PHE A 220 4.60 2.84 -3.21
CA PHE A 220 3.35 2.78 -3.95
C PHE A 220 2.49 1.60 -3.49
N LEU A 221 3.12 0.46 -3.19
CA LEU A 221 2.44 -0.72 -2.64
C LEU A 221 1.93 -0.48 -1.21
N ALA A 222 2.67 0.27 -0.39
CA ALA A 222 2.32 0.62 0.98
C ALA A 222 1.15 1.62 1.05
N GLY A 223 1.23 2.70 0.28
CA GLY A 223 0.25 3.78 0.30
C GLY A 223 -1.00 3.50 -0.53
N VAL A 224 -0.83 3.06 -1.78
CA VAL A 224 -1.92 2.90 -2.76
C VAL A 224 -2.27 1.43 -2.95
N GLY A 225 -1.28 0.55 -3.10
CA GLY A 225 -1.51 -0.90 -3.16
C GLY A 225 -2.27 -1.38 -4.42
N VAL A 226 -2.20 -0.62 -5.50
CA VAL A 226 -2.79 -0.98 -6.80
C VAL A 226 -1.74 -1.69 -7.66
N SER A 227 -2.12 -2.76 -8.35
CA SER A 227 -1.22 -3.45 -9.27
C SER A 227 -1.16 -2.73 -10.63
N HIS A 228 0.06 -2.48 -11.15
CA HIS A 228 0.24 -1.97 -12.52
C HIS A 228 -0.43 -2.87 -13.57
N LYS A 229 -0.46 -4.19 -13.37
CA LYS A 229 -1.13 -5.14 -14.29
C LYS A 229 -2.64 -4.93 -14.41
N ILE A 230 -3.27 -4.45 -13.33
CA ILE A 230 -4.68 -4.06 -13.36
C ILE A 230 -4.83 -2.73 -14.10
N LEU A 231 -3.92 -1.78 -13.86
CA LEU A 231 -3.92 -0.48 -14.55
C LEU A 231 -3.73 -0.62 -16.07
N GLU A 232 -2.86 -1.51 -16.53
CA GLU A 232 -2.68 -1.85 -17.97
C GLU A 232 -3.99 -2.28 -18.66
N SER A 233 -4.98 -2.71 -17.88
CA SER A 233 -6.29 -3.10 -18.39
C SER A 233 -7.30 -1.96 -18.41
N LEU A 234 -7.02 -0.85 -17.72
CA LEU A 234 -7.91 0.29 -17.55
C LEU A 234 -7.49 1.49 -18.42
N ILE A 235 -6.21 1.59 -18.79
CA ILE A 235 -5.67 2.74 -19.53
C ILE A 235 -4.89 2.33 -20.77
N HIS A 236 -4.81 3.26 -21.73
CA HIS A 236 -3.83 3.23 -22.80
C HIS A 236 -2.56 3.96 -22.37
N GLY A 237 -1.45 3.23 -22.23
CA GLY A 237 -0.15 3.82 -21.87
C GLY A 237 0.61 3.02 -20.82
N ASP A 238 1.74 3.56 -20.37
CA ASP A 238 2.56 2.97 -19.31
C ASP A 238 2.04 3.38 -17.92
N PRO A 239 1.51 2.44 -17.11
CA PRO A 239 1.04 2.74 -15.76
C PRO A 239 2.11 3.35 -14.86
N MET A 240 3.40 3.06 -15.09
CA MET A 240 4.48 3.61 -14.29
C MET A 240 4.55 5.14 -14.39
N HIS A 241 4.18 5.72 -15.53
CA HIS A 241 4.09 7.17 -15.68
C HIS A 241 3.05 7.78 -14.71
N HIS A 242 1.90 7.12 -14.54
CA HIS A 242 0.85 7.58 -13.61
C HIS A 242 1.26 7.38 -12.15
N ILE A 243 1.93 6.27 -11.83
CA ILE A 243 2.45 6.00 -10.48
C ILE A 243 3.46 7.08 -10.07
N ILE A 244 4.37 7.44 -10.97
CA ILE A 244 5.43 8.45 -10.70
C ILE A 244 4.87 9.88 -10.66
N SER A 245 3.80 10.17 -11.43
CA SER A 245 3.20 11.51 -11.52
C SER A 245 2.16 11.81 -10.45
N PHE A 246 1.74 10.82 -9.65
CA PHE A 246 0.77 11.04 -8.59
C PHE A 246 1.38 11.90 -7.47
N SER A 247 0.77 13.05 -7.18
CA SER A 247 1.35 14.13 -6.35
C SER A 247 1.80 13.68 -4.96
N THR A 248 0.97 12.90 -4.26
CA THR A 248 1.30 12.30 -2.95
C THR A 248 2.61 11.49 -2.99
N PHE A 249 2.90 10.90 -4.14
CA PHE A 249 4.10 10.10 -4.39
C PHE A 249 5.31 10.97 -4.74
N GLN A 250 5.10 12.06 -5.49
CA GLN A 250 6.15 13.03 -5.80
C GLN A 250 6.65 13.78 -4.57
N ASP A 251 5.76 14.14 -3.64
CA ASP A 251 6.14 14.80 -2.39
C ASP A 251 6.97 13.88 -1.51
N THR A 252 6.58 12.60 -1.45
CA THR A 252 7.33 11.55 -0.77
C THR A 252 8.73 11.37 -1.39
N ILE A 253 8.83 11.21 -2.71
CA ILE A 253 10.11 11.07 -3.41
C ILE A 253 10.98 12.32 -3.22
N SER A 254 10.39 13.51 -3.30
CA SER A 254 11.11 14.77 -3.09
C SER A 254 11.64 14.89 -1.67
N LEU A 255 10.92 14.35 -0.69
CA LEU A 255 11.38 14.30 0.69
C LEU A 255 12.50 13.27 0.86
N LEU A 256 12.38 12.10 0.25
CA LEU A 256 13.45 11.08 0.20
C LEU A 256 14.70 11.61 -0.50
N ASP A 257 14.57 12.36 -1.58
CA ASP A 257 15.68 12.98 -2.32
C ASP A 257 16.37 14.09 -1.49
N LYS A 258 15.62 14.82 -0.66
CA LYS A 258 16.20 15.79 0.31
C LYS A 258 16.98 15.10 1.44
N ILE A 259 16.62 13.87 1.76
CA ILE A 259 17.22 13.10 2.87
C ILE A 259 18.40 12.27 2.36
N SER A 260 18.35 11.73 1.14
CA SER A 260 19.50 11.08 0.50
C SER A 260 20.62 12.08 0.14
N GLY A 261 20.27 13.37 -0.02
CA GLY A 261 21.23 14.48 -0.11
C GLY A 261 22.03 14.77 1.17
N TYR A 262 21.79 14.05 2.28
CA TYR A 262 22.61 14.14 3.51
C TYR A 262 23.81 13.18 3.53
N ASN A 263 24.09 12.46 2.43
CA ASN A 263 25.27 11.57 2.28
C ASN A 263 26.16 11.91 1.08
N THR A 264 26.30 13.19 0.72
CA THR A 264 27.45 13.68 -0.08
C THR A 264 28.30 14.63 0.72
#